data_AF-W1F4Y1-F1
#
_entry.id   AF-W1F4Y1-F1
#
_cell.length_a   1.000
_cell.length_b   1.000
_cell.length_c   1.000
_cell.angle_alpha   90.00
_cell.angle_beta   90.00
_cell.angle_gamma   90.00
#
_symmetry.space_group_name_H-M   'P 1'
#
loop_
_entity.id
_entity.type
_entity.pdbx_description
1 polymer ?
#
loop_
_entity_poly.entity_id
_entity_poly.type
_entity_poly.pdbx_seq_one_letter_code
_entity_poly.pdbx_strand_id
1 'polypeptide(L)'
;MRQDVAEKNKLTSLADLSRYLQEGGTFKLAASAEFIERADALPAFEKAYGFKLGQDQLLSLAGGDTAVTIKAAAQQTSGVNAAMAYGTDGPVAALGLQTLSDPQGVQPIYAPAPVVRESVLKEYPQMAQWLQPVFASLDAKTLQQLNASIAVEGLDAKKVAADYLKQKGWTK
;
A
#
# COMPACT_ATOMS: atom_id res chain seq x y z
N MET A 1 2.74 5.73 -5.76
CA MET A 1 2.86 6.67 -6.90
C MET A 1 1.72 7.66 -6.82
N ARG A 2 1.89 8.93 -7.18
CA ARG A 2 0.73 9.83 -7.33
C ARG A 2 -0.22 9.31 -8.42
N GLN A 3 -1.53 9.41 -8.17
CA GLN A 3 -2.54 8.82 -9.05
C GLN A 3 -2.56 9.45 -10.45
N ASP A 4 -2.37 10.77 -10.54
CA ASP A 4 -2.27 11.50 -11.83
C ASP A 4 -1.12 10.97 -12.72
N VAL A 5 0.06 10.72 -12.15
CA VAL A 5 1.19 10.14 -12.89
C VAL A 5 0.95 8.67 -13.21
N ALA A 6 0.37 7.90 -12.29
CA ALA A 6 0.06 6.50 -12.51
C ALA A 6 -0.94 6.32 -13.65
N GLU A 7 -2.04 7.06 -13.66
CA GLU A 7 -3.08 6.98 -14.69
C GLU A 7 -2.55 7.45 -16.06
N LYS A 8 -1.88 8.61 -16.10
CA LYS A 8 -1.35 9.18 -17.34
C LYS A 8 -0.36 8.24 -18.05
N ASN A 9 0.44 7.51 -17.27
CA ASN A 9 1.50 6.63 -17.81
C ASN A 9 1.14 5.14 -17.75
N LYS A 10 -0.10 4.81 -17.32
CA LYS A 10 -0.60 3.43 -17.18
C LYS A 10 0.27 2.57 -16.26
N LEU A 11 0.62 3.10 -15.09
CA LEU A 11 1.47 2.41 -14.11
C LEU A 11 0.59 1.66 -13.12
N THR A 12 0.63 0.34 -13.16
CA THR A 12 -0.11 -0.54 -12.23
C THR A 12 0.79 -1.51 -11.47
N SER A 13 2.01 -1.71 -11.95
CA SER A 13 3.00 -2.61 -11.38
C SER A 13 4.39 -1.98 -11.32
N LEU A 14 5.27 -2.57 -10.52
CA LEU A 14 6.69 -2.22 -10.51
C LEU A 14 7.38 -2.53 -11.84
N ALA A 15 6.84 -3.47 -12.64
CA ALA A 15 7.30 -3.70 -14.01
C ALA A 15 6.95 -2.51 -14.93
N ASP A 16 5.74 -1.95 -14.80
CA ASP A 16 5.35 -0.73 -15.52
C ASP A 16 6.23 0.46 -15.11
N LEU A 17 6.57 0.57 -13.83
CA LEU A 17 7.48 1.61 -13.34
C LEU A 17 8.87 1.46 -13.97
N SER A 18 9.41 0.24 -14.04
CA SER A 18 10.70 0.00 -14.69
C SER A 18 10.69 0.45 -16.15
N ARG A 19 9.66 0.05 -16.92
CA ARG A 19 9.46 0.51 -18.29
C ARG A 19 9.41 2.03 -18.38
N TYR A 20 8.62 2.68 -17.52
CA TYR A 20 8.50 4.13 -17.48
C TYR A 20 9.83 4.84 -17.21
N LEU A 21 10.66 4.31 -16.31
CA LEU A 21 11.98 4.85 -16.02
C LEU A 21 12.94 4.70 -17.21
N GLN A 22 12.92 3.56 -17.89
CA GLN A 22 13.74 3.31 -19.09
C GLN A 22 13.33 4.20 -20.27
N GLU A 23 12.04 4.55 -20.36
CA GLU A 23 11.50 5.51 -21.33
C GLU A 23 11.83 6.99 -20.98
N GLY A 24 12.58 7.24 -19.89
CA GLY A 24 12.99 8.59 -19.47
C GLY A 24 11.93 9.33 -18.65
N GLY A 25 11.00 8.60 -18.04
CA GLY A 25 9.94 9.15 -17.20
C GLY A 25 10.47 9.90 -15.97
N THR A 26 9.90 11.06 -15.69
CA THR A 26 10.21 11.84 -14.49
C THR A 26 9.75 11.12 -13.23
N PHE A 27 10.69 10.78 -12.36
CA PHE A 27 10.41 10.03 -11.15
C PHE A 27 11.31 10.47 -10.01
N LYS A 28 10.71 10.71 -8.84
CA LYS A 28 11.42 10.95 -7.60
C LYS A 28 10.68 10.32 -6.42
N LEU A 29 11.39 9.48 -5.67
CA LEU A 29 10.87 8.67 -4.56
C LEU A 29 11.25 9.28 -3.22
N ALA A 30 10.25 9.56 -2.39
CA ALA A 30 10.46 9.76 -0.95
C ALA A 30 10.48 8.40 -0.24
N ALA A 31 11.54 8.13 0.53
CA ALA A 31 11.69 6.88 1.29
C ALA A 31 12.51 7.12 2.55
N SER A 32 12.43 6.19 3.51
CA SER A 32 13.36 6.18 4.65
C SER A 32 14.77 5.80 4.19
N ALA A 33 15.79 6.23 4.92
CA ALA A 33 17.17 5.80 4.68
C ALA A 33 17.30 4.27 4.71
N GLU A 34 16.61 3.62 5.66
CA GLU A 34 16.58 2.17 5.78
C GLU A 34 16.07 1.49 4.50
N PHE A 35 14.97 1.97 3.91
CA PHE A 35 14.41 1.38 2.70
C PHE A 35 15.31 1.56 1.48
N ILE A 36 16.06 2.67 1.43
CA ILE A 36 17.01 2.94 0.34
C ILE A 36 18.24 2.02 0.44
N GLU A 37 18.73 1.75 1.65
CA GLU A 37 20.02 1.08 1.87
C GLU A 37 19.92 -0.43 2.08
N ARG A 38 18.84 -0.93 2.69
CA ARG A 38 18.69 -2.36 2.99
C ARG A 38 18.63 -3.20 1.71
N ALA A 39 19.45 -4.25 1.64
CA ALA A 39 19.56 -5.11 0.46
C ALA A 39 18.23 -5.79 0.03
N ASP A 40 17.30 -5.98 0.97
CA ASP A 40 15.98 -6.61 0.77
C ASP A 40 14.83 -5.59 0.56
N ALA A 41 15.16 -4.31 0.38
CA ALA A 41 14.19 -3.22 0.14
C ALA A 41 14.32 -2.64 -1.28
N LEU A 42 14.67 -1.35 -1.44
CA LEU A 42 14.82 -0.71 -2.76
C LEU A 42 15.83 -1.44 -3.67
N PRO A 43 17.04 -1.82 -3.21
CA PRO A 43 18.00 -2.58 -4.02
C PRO A 43 17.43 -3.90 -4.58
N ALA A 44 16.56 -4.60 -3.83
CA ALA A 44 15.92 -5.82 -4.30
C ALA A 44 14.94 -5.53 -5.45
N PHE A 45 14.14 -4.46 -5.34
CA PHE A 45 13.26 -4.02 -6.40
C PHE A 45 14.03 -3.56 -7.64
N GLU A 46 15.09 -2.76 -7.46
CA GLU A 46 15.98 -2.31 -8.53
C GLU A 46 16.54 -3.51 -9.32
N LYS A 47 17.03 -4.54 -8.60
CA LYS A 47 17.58 -5.75 -9.20
C LYS A 47 16.52 -6.58 -9.94
N ALA A 48 15.37 -6.83 -9.32
CA ALA A 48 14.33 -7.70 -9.88
C ALA A 48 13.63 -7.06 -11.09
N TYR A 49 13.35 -5.77 -11.02
CA TYR A 49 12.63 -5.05 -12.07
C TYR A 49 13.53 -4.36 -13.09
N GLY A 50 14.84 -4.28 -12.86
CA GLY A 50 15.80 -3.77 -13.84
C GLY A 50 15.79 -2.25 -13.99
N PHE A 51 15.73 -1.53 -12.86
CA PHE A 51 15.89 -0.08 -12.82
C PHE A 51 16.91 0.32 -11.74
N LYS A 52 17.42 1.55 -11.83
CA LYS A 52 18.30 2.14 -10.81
C LYS A 52 17.90 3.59 -10.60
N LEU A 53 17.69 4.01 -9.36
CA LEU A 53 17.40 5.40 -9.02
C LEU A 53 18.70 6.15 -8.73
N GLY A 54 18.88 7.30 -9.39
CA GLY A 54 19.95 8.23 -9.07
C GLY A 54 19.66 9.02 -7.79
N GLN A 55 20.68 9.71 -7.25
CA GLN A 55 20.53 10.57 -6.07
C GLN A 55 19.45 11.65 -6.26
N ASP A 56 19.37 12.26 -7.45
CA ASP A 56 18.36 13.28 -7.75
C ASP A 56 16.92 12.74 -7.78
N GLN A 57 16.77 11.42 -7.92
CA GLN A 57 15.50 10.70 -7.92
C GLN A 57 15.13 10.16 -6.53
N LEU A 58 15.90 10.48 -5.50
CA LEU A 58 15.65 10.07 -4.13
C LEU A 58 15.47 11.30 -3.23
N LEU A 59 14.52 11.19 -2.30
CA LEU A 59 14.41 12.05 -1.13
C LEU A 59 14.46 11.13 0.09
N SER A 60 15.62 11.04 0.72
CA SER A 60 15.81 10.27 1.95
C SER A 60 15.27 11.06 3.14
N LEU A 61 14.34 10.45 3.89
CA LEU A 61 13.75 11.01 5.10
C LEU A 61 14.20 10.20 6.31
N ALA A 62 15.11 10.75 7.10
CA ALA A 62 15.64 10.08 8.29
C ALA A 62 14.51 9.82 9.31
N GLY A 63 14.28 8.55 9.64
CA GLY A 63 13.23 8.13 10.58
C GLY A 63 11.80 8.36 10.07
N GLY A 64 11.60 8.62 8.77
CA GLY A 64 10.28 8.81 8.19
C GLY A 64 9.50 7.49 8.13
N ASP A 65 8.34 7.46 8.79
CA ASP A 65 7.33 6.44 8.53
C ASP A 65 6.69 6.65 7.15
N THR A 66 5.84 5.71 6.75
CA THR A 66 5.18 5.76 5.44
C THR A 66 4.19 6.91 5.31
N ALA A 67 3.60 7.41 6.40
CA ALA A 67 2.70 8.56 6.34
C ALA A 67 3.46 9.83 5.90
N VAL A 68 4.70 10.01 6.37
CA VAL A 68 5.56 11.14 5.98
C VAL A 68 5.97 11.04 4.51
N THR A 69 6.41 9.88 4.03
CA THR A 69 6.81 9.70 2.62
C THR A 69 5.62 9.87 1.67
N ILE A 70 4.45 9.32 2.02
CA ILE A 70 3.21 9.47 1.25
C ILE A 70 2.80 10.95 1.19
N LYS A 71 2.86 11.68 2.31
CA LYS A 71 2.59 13.12 2.34
C LYS A 71 3.56 13.91 1.46
N ALA A 72 4.85 13.58 1.48
CA ALA A 72 5.85 14.25 0.62
C ALA A 72 5.52 14.09 -0.87
N ALA A 73 5.07 12.91 -1.30
CA ALA A 73 4.63 12.68 -2.69
C ALA A 73 3.30 13.39 -3.01
N ALA A 74 2.35 13.37 -2.08
CA ALA A 74 1.06 14.05 -2.25
C ALA A 74 1.22 15.57 -2.42
N GLN A 75 2.15 16.16 -1.67
CA GLN A 75 2.45 17.60 -1.70
C GLN A 75 3.56 17.96 -2.71
N GLN A 76 4.11 16.98 -3.41
CA GLN A 76 5.22 17.16 -4.36
C GLN A 76 6.44 17.84 -3.75
N THR A 77 6.71 17.58 -2.47
CA THR A 77 7.84 18.16 -1.74
C THR A 77 9.13 17.85 -2.49
N SER A 78 9.91 18.87 -2.84
CA SER A 78 11.16 18.74 -3.59
C SER A 78 11.03 17.96 -4.92
N GLY A 79 9.85 18.00 -5.55
CA GLY A 79 9.56 17.34 -6.82
C GLY A 79 9.20 15.86 -6.71
N VAL A 80 8.99 15.32 -5.51
CA VAL A 80 8.61 13.91 -5.29
C VAL A 80 7.27 13.59 -5.95
N ASN A 81 7.18 12.44 -6.61
CA ASN A 81 5.93 11.90 -7.16
C ASN A 81 5.67 10.42 -6.78
N ALA A 82 6.56 9.82 -6.01
CA ALA A 82 6.41 8.47 -5.48
C ALA A 82 6.82 8.40 -4.01
N ALA A 83 6.29 7.42 -3.30
CA ALA A 83 6.55 7.22 -1.88
C ALA A 83 6.77 5.73 -1.58
N MET A 84 7.65 5.44 -0.64
CA MET A 84 7.65 4.20 0.13
C MET A 84 6.33 4.11 0.90
N ALA A 85 5.64 2.98 0.80
CA ALA A 85 4.34 2.75 1.44
C ALA A 85 4.14 1.25 1.71
N TYR A 86 3.33 0.91 2.71
CA TYR A 86 2.75 -0.43 2.82
C TYR A 86 1.57 -0.59 1.85
N GLY A 87 1.32 -1.83 1.42
CA GLY A 87 0.29 -2.14 0.42
C GLY A 87 -1.13 -1.71 0.79
N THR A 88 -1.42 -1.55 2.08
CA THR A 88 -2.75 -1.19 2.62
C THR A 88 -2.76 0.12 3.41
N ASP A 89 -1.74 0.96 3.25
CA ASP A 89 -1.63 2.23 4.00
C ASP A 89 -2.81 3.17 3.71
N GLY A 90 -3.49 3.61 4.77
CA GLY A 90 -4.60 4.56 4.66
C GLY A 90 -4.26 5.86 3.94
N PRO A 91 -3.10 6.51 4.23
CA PRO A 91 -2.71 7.74 3.54
C PRO A 91 -2.60 7.61 2.01
N VAL A 92 -2.41 6.40 1.47
CA VAL A 92 -2.39 6.19 0.01
C VAL A 92 -3.71 6.62 -0.61
N ALA A 93 -4.84 6.11 -0.10
CA ALA A 93 -6.16 6.45 -0.61
C ALA A 93 -6.53 7.91 -0.29
N ALA A 94 -6.31 8.36 0.95
CA ALA A 94 -6.68 9.71 1.37
C ALA A 94 -5.92 10.83 0.63
N LEU A 95 -4.67 10.59 0.25
CA LEU A 95 -3.81 11.62 -0.35
C LEU A 95 -3.64 11.49 -1.86
N GLY A 96 -4.46 10.67 -2.54
CA GLY A 96 -4.48 10.57 -4.00
C GLY A 96 -3.26 9.85 -4.58
N LEU A 97 -2.79 8.80 -3.91
CA LEU A 97 -1.75 7.91 -4.41
C LEU A 97 -2.35 6.56 -4.81
N GLN A 98 -1.60 5.83 -5.64
CA GLN A 98 -1.84 4.44 -6.00
C GLN A 98 -0.62 3.61 -5.65
N THR A 99 -0.82 2.45 -5.02
CA THR A 99 0.23 1.43 -4.88
C THR A 99 0.48 0.75 -6.22
N LEU A 100 1.73 0.37 -6.47
CA LEU A 100 2.11 -0.44 -7.62
C LEU A 100 2.26 -1.89 -7.16
N SER A 101 1.68 -2.82 -7.91
CA SER A 101 1.79 -4.25 -7.61
C SER A 101 3.22 -4.77 -7.76
N ASP A 102 3.55 -5.83 -7.00
CA ASP A 102 4.81 -6.55 -7.05
C ASP A 102 4.63 -7.93 -7.71
N PRO A 103 4.46 -8.02 -9.04
CA PRO A 103 4.19 -9.29 -9.72
C PRO A 103 5.34 -10.30 -9.65
N GLN A 104 6.58 -9.87 -9.41
CA GLN A 104 7.72 -10.78 -9.22
C GLN A 104 7.84 -11.32 -7.79
N GLY A 105 7.02 -10.84 -6.85
CA GLY A 105 7.04 -11.29 -5.45
C GLY A 105 8.39 -11.03 -4.78
N VAL A 106 8.97 -9.85 -5.01
CA VAL A 106 10.23 -9.44 -4.38
C VAL A 106 10.07 -9.36 -2.87
N GLN A 107 8.93 -8.83 -2.41
CA GLN A 107 8.58 -8.80 -1.00
C GLN A 107 7.75 -10.03 -0.60
N PRO A 108 7.91 -10.54 0.63
CA PRO A 108 7.02 -11.55 1.17
C PRO A 108 5.56 -11.07 1.21
N ILE A 109 4.63 -12.00 0.97
CA ILE A 109 3.20 -11.70 1.01
C ILE A 109 2.72 -11.71 2.46
N TYR A 110 2.19 -10.56 2.91
CA TYR A 110 1.54 -10.41 4.21
C TYR A 110 0.02 -10.21 4.04
N ALA A 111 -0.69 -11.30 3.75
CA ALA A 111 -2.15 -11.28 3.61
C ALA A 111 -2.83 -11.48 4.98
N PRO A 112 -3.74 -10.58 5.42
CA PRO A 112 -4.43 -10.73 6.69
C PRO A 112 -5.46 -11.86 6.62
N ALA A 113 -5.48 -12.71 7.65
CA ALA A 113 -6.46 -13.79 7.79
C ALA A 113 -6.83 -14.01 9.26
N PRO A 114 -8.08 -14.42 9.57
CA PRO A 114 -8.43 -14.88 10.91
C PRO A 114 -7.66 -16.15 11.27
N VAL A 115 -6.99 -16.15 12.42
CA VAL A 115 -6.38 -17.35 13.01
C VAL A 115 -7.09 -17.63 14.33
N VAL A 116 -7.67 -18.82 14.45
CA VAL A 116 -8.49 -19.22 15.59
C VAL A 116 -8.02 -20.55 16.17
N ARG A 117 -8.10 -20.69 17.49
CA ARG A 117 -7.82 -21.97 18.18
C ARG A 117 -8.82 -23.03 17.75
N GLU A 118 -8.34 -24.25 17.52
CA GLU A 118 -9.18 -25.37 17.07
C GLU A 118 -10.38 -25.62 18.01
N SER A 119 -10.19 -25.55 19.33
CA SER A 119 -11.28 -25.76 20.29
C SER A 119 -12.43 -24.77 20.09
N VAL A 120 -12.13 -23.51 19.81
CA VAL A 120 -13.13 -22.45 19.59
C VAL A 120 -13.81 -22.61 18.23
N LEU A 121 -13.06 -23.03 17.21
CA LEU A 121 -13.63 -23.33 15.90
C LEU A 121 -14.58 -24.55 15.94
N LYS A 122 -14.27 -25.55 16.77
CA LYS A 122 -15.16 -26.70 17.00
C LYS A 122 -16.47 -26.30 17.69
N GLU A 123 -16.42 -25.32 18.60
CA GLU A 123 -17.61 -24.77 19.26
C GLU A 123 -18.46 -23.92 18.29
N TYR A 124 -17.83 -23.16 17.39
CA TYR A 124 -18.52 -22.26 16.45
C TYR A 124 -18.04 -22.48 15.01
N PRO A 125 -18.30 -23.66 14.41
CA PRO A 125 -17.77 -24.01 13.09
C PRO A 125 -18.29 -23.10 11.97
N GLN A 126 -19.45 -22.47 12.18
CA GLN A 126 -20.06 -21.56 11.22
C GLN A 126 -19.24 -20.26 11.03
N MET A 127 -18.35 -19.90 11.97
CA MET A 127 -17.54 -18.68 11.85
C MET A 127 -16.68 -18.68 10.59
N ALA A 128 -16.25 -19.86 10.11
CA ALA A 128 -15.49 -19.98 8.88
C ALA A 128 -16.33 -19.50 7.68
N GLN A 129 -17.61 -19.88 7.62
CA GLN A 129 -18.53 -19.46 6.56
C GLN A 129 -18.89 -17.97 6.68
N TRP A 130 -19.00 -17.44 7.90
CA TRP A 130 -19.29 -16.03 8.12
C TRP A 130 -18.13 -15.12 7.72
N LEU A 131 -16.90 -15.50 8.05
CA LEU A 131 -15.71 -14.68 7.80
C LEU A 131 -15.18 -14.81 6.37
N GLN A 132 -15.46 -15.91 5.67
CA GLN A 132 -14.99 -16.13 4.30
C GLN A 132 -15.37 -15.00 3.34
N PRO A 133 -16.65 -14.58 3.20
CA PRO A 133 -17.00 -13.51 2.27
C PRO A 133 -16.49 -12.15 2.74
N VAL A 134 -16.37 -11.95 4.06
CA VAL A 134 -15.84 -10.73 4.67
C VAL A 134 -14.39 -10.53 4.27
N PHE A 135 -13.53 -11.53 4.45
CA PHE A 135 -12.11 -11.39 4.12
C PHE A 135 -11.84 -11.45 2.60
N ALA A 136 -12.69 -12.16 1.85
CA ALA A 136 -12.59 -12.18 0.39
C ALA A 136 -12.82 -10.81 -0.26
N SER A 137 -13.54 -9.89 0.39
CA SER A 137 -13.76 -8.54 -0.12
C SER A 137 -12.75 -7.50 0.36
N LEU A 138 -11.82 -7.87 1.24
CA LEU A 138 -10.79 -6.98 1.78
C LEU A 138 -9.58 -6.93 0.85
N ASP A 139 -9.81 -6.50 -0.40
CA ASP A 139 -8.73 -6.18 -1.32
C ASP A 139 -7.92 -4.97 -0.83
N ALA A 140 -6.74 -4.75 -1.44
CA ALA A 140 -5.83 -3.69 -1.02
C ALA A 140 -6.49 -2.30 -1.02
N LYS A 141 -7.29 -1.98 -2.05
CA LYS A 141 -7.95 -0.67 -2.17
C LYS A 141 -9.01 -0.49 -1.09
N THR A 142 -9.78 -1.53 -0.80
CA THR A 142 -10.77 -1.54 0.27
C THR A 142 -10.10 -1.35 1.62
N LEU A 143 -9.03 -2.09 1.91
CA LEU A 143 -8.27 -1.92 3.16
C LEU A 143 -7.65 -0.53 3.28
N GLN A 144 -7.13 0.04 2.19
CA GLN A 144 -6.62 1.43 2.18
C GLN A 144 -7.74 2.42 2.56
N GLN A 145 -8.94 2.28 1.99
CA GLN A 145 -10.07 3.16 2.30
C GLN A 145 -10.50 3.05 3.76
N LEU A 146 -10.65 1.82 4.28
CA LEU A 146 -11.01 1.60 5.68
C LEU A 146 -9.94 2.15 6.64
N ASN A 147 -8.66 1.93 6.33
CA ASN A 147 -7.55 2.46 7.12
C ASN A 147 -7.46 4.00 7.03
N ALA A 148 -7.78 4.59 5.88
CA ALA A 148 -7.82 6.04 5.69
C ALA A 148 -8.87 6.70 6.58
N SER A 149 -10.07 6.12 6.63
CA SER A 149 -11.15 6.59 7.49
C SER A 149 -10.77 6.63 8.98
N ILE A 150 -9.90 5.71 9.42
CA ILE A 150 -9.42 5.69 10.81
C ILE A 150 -8.23 6.64 10.98
N ALA A 151 -7.15 6.42 10.23
CA ALA A 151 -5.85 7.04 10.47
C ALA A 151 -5.77 8.49 9.97
N VAL A 152 -6.61 8.88 9.01
CA VAL A 152 -6.58 10.22 8.40
C VAL A 152 -7.83 11.02 8.75
N GLU A 153 -9.01 10.41 8.62
CA GLU A 153 -10.29 11.09 8.88
C GLU A 153 -10.67 11.08 10.38
N GLY A 154 -10.00 10.26 11.19
CA GLY A 154 -10.20 10.21 12.65
C GLY A 154 -11.48 9.50 13.08
N LEU A 155 -12.06 8.64 12.24
CA LEU A 155 -13.25 7.86 12.58
C LEU A 155 -12.90 6.71 13.54
N ASP A 156 -13.86 6.37 14.41
CA ASP A 156 -13.74 5.23 15.31
C ASP A 156 -13.69 3.91 14.52
N ALA A 157 -12.65 3.11 14.74
CA ALA A 157 -12.46 1.84 14.06
C ALA A 157 -13.65 0.87 14.19
N LYS A 158 -14.36 0.88 15.33
CA LYS A 158 -15.57 0.05 15.52
C LYS A 158 -16.70 0.51 14.61
N LYS A 159 -16.85 1.82 14.43
CA LYS A 159 -17.86 2.38 13.52
C LYS A 159 -17.51 2.06 12.07
N VAL A 160 -16.25 2.27 11.66
CA VAL A 160 -15.77 1.93 10.31
C VAL A 160 -16.00 0.44 10.00
N ALA A 161 -15.70 -0.45 10.94
CA ALA A 161 -15.96 -1.88 10.77
C ALA A 161 -17.46 -2.19 10.66
N ALA A 162 -18.29 -1.62 11.55
CA ALA A 162 -19.74 -1.83 11.52
C ALA A 162 -20.38 -1.32 10.22
N ASP A 163 -19.98 -0.13 9.77
CA ASP A 163 -20.48 0.49 8.55
C ASP A 163 -20.08 -0.32 7.31
N TYR A 164 -18.83 -0.82 7.25
CA TYR A 164 -18.39 -1.70 6.17
C TYR A 164 -19.18 -3.00 6.10
N LEU A 165 -19.36 -3.68 7.25
CA LEU A 165 -20.13 -4.92 7.31
C LEU A 165 -21.60 -4.70 6.93
N LYS A 166 -22.19 -3.58 7.36
CA LYS A 166 -23.57 -3.18 7.01
C LYS A 166 -23.71 -2.86 5.52
N GLN A 167 -22.78 -2.09 4.95
CA GLN A 167 -22.75 -1.76 3.54
C GLN A 167 -22.67 -3.02 2.65
N LYS A 168 -21.93 -4.04 3.09
CA LYS A 168 -21.80 -5.32 2.40
C LYS A 168 -22.94 -6.30 2.68
N GLY A 169 -23.87 -5.96 3.57
CA GLY A 169 -25.04 -6.77 3.91
C GLY A 169 -24.76 -7.93 4.86
N TRP A 170 -23.65 -7.92 5.61
CA TRP A 170 -23.31 -8.95 6.59
C TRP A 170 -23.83 -8.66 8.00
N THR A 171 -24.18 -7.40 8.28
CA THR A 171 -24.82 -6.97 9.53
C THR A 171 -25.98 -6.00 9.24
N LYS A 172 -26.85 -5.79 10.24
CA LYS A 172 -27.97 -4.84 10.17
C LYS A 172 -27.56 -3.41 10.52
#